data_AF-A0A091D7K0-F1
#
_entry.id   AF-A0A091D7K0-F1
#
_cell.length_a   1.000
_cell.length_b   1.000
_cell.length_c   1.000
_cell.angle_alpha   90.00
_cell.angle_beta   90.00
_cell.angle_gamma   90.00
#
_symmetry.space_group_name_H-M   'P 1'
#
loop_
_entity.id
_entity.type
_entity.pdbx_description
1 polymer ?
#
loop_
_entity_poly.entity_id
_entity_poly.type
_entity_poly.pdbx_seq_one_letter_code
_entity_poly.pdbx_strand_id
1 'polypeptide(L)'
;MGSGVVGRGVGAEWTVLASHRRTWGGPGDGDRQQCEERLHRPEVPPQGPDPTVQTVAPRHVHGVGRMVSPSVGPPPRLVPCVRPLWAPSGQTFGAADWEVFRIGDRIFLAVANSHSYDVGMQLQNDSYVINSAIYELNVTAQTFVKFQDIPTCSALDWEFFSVGEDYFLVVANSFDGNTFSVNSIIYRWQGYEGFVATHHLPTFGCRDWEAFSTAAGSYLIYSSAKEPLSRVLRLRMG
;
A
#
# COMPACT_ATOMS: atom_id res chain seq x y z
N MET A 1 29.24 -0.62 -27.57
CA MET A 1 28.61 -1.90 -27.94
C MET A 1 28.77 -2.81 -26.74
N GLY A 2 27.67 -3.23 -26.14
CA GLY A 2 27.67 -4.03 -24.93
C GLY A 2 26.23 -4.42 -24.58
N SER A 3 25.64 -5.27 -25.42
CA SER A 3 24.37 -5.93 -25.15
C SER A 3 24.60 -7.03 -24.11
N GLY A 4 24.10 -6.84 -22.91
CA GLY A 4 23.99 -7.90 -21.92
C GLY A 4 22.62 -8.57 -22.07
N VAL A 5 22.59 -9.78 -22.62
CA VAL A 5 21.44 -10.69 -22.57
C VAL A 5 21.87 -11.90 -21.76
N VAL A 6 21.20 -12.19 -20.64
CA VAL A 6 21.18 -13.52 -20.03
C VAL A 6 19.83 -13.77 -19.34
N GLY A 7 19.16 -14.85 -19.73
CA GLY A 7 17.98 -15.40 -19.06
C GLY A 7 17.06 -16.15 -20.03
N ARG A 8 17.38 -17.41 -20.38
CA ARG A 8 16.47 -18.28 -21.16
C ARG A 8 15.46 -18.94 -20.21
N GLY A 9 14.28 -18.33 -20.14
CA GLY A 9 13.04 -18.93 -19.65
C GLY A 9 11.93 -18.01 -20.13
N VAL A 10 11.18 -18.43 -21.17
CA VAL A 10 10.09 -17.69 -21.86
C VAL A 10 10.30 -16.16 -21.84
N GLY A 11 11.05 -15.64 -22.82
CA GLY A 11 11.63 -14.28 -22.83
C GLY A 11 10.64 -13.14 -22.65
N ALA A 12 10.26 -12.87 -21.40
CA ALA A 12 9.58 -11.67 -20.95
C ALA A 12 10.62 -10.57 -20.74
N GLU A 13 10.73 -9.63 -21.69
CA GLU A 13 11.62 -8.49 -21.55
C GLU A 13 10.79 -7.24 -21.22
N TRP A 14 11.18 -6.51 -20.17
CA TRP A 14 10.50 -5.26 -19.79
C TRP A 14 11.26 -4.07 -20.38
N THR A 15 10.62 -3.36 -21.29
CA THR A 15 11.21 -2.16 -21.89
C THR A 15 10.60 -0.90 -21.30
N VAL A 16 11.43 0.06 -20.89
CA VAL A 16 10.98 1.40 -20.50
C VAL A 16 10.37 2.08 -21.72
N LEU A 17 9.07 2.39 -21.65
CA LEU A 17 8.36 3.12 -22.69
C LEU A 17 8.38 4.62 -22.46
N ALA A 18 8.27 5.02 -21.21
CA ALA A 18 8.21 6.42 -20.83
C ALA A 18 8.89 6.61 -19.48
N SER A 19 9.59 7.73 -19.34
CA SER A 19 10.00 8.26 -18.05
C SER A 19 9.29 9.59 -17.86
N HIS A 20 8.55 9.71 -16.77
CA HIS A 20 7.95 10.99 -16.38
C HIS A 20 8.88 11.65 -15.37
N ARG A 21 9.36 12.85 -15.72
CA ARG A 21 10.17 13.68 -14.83
C ARG A 21 9.24 14.56 -14.01
N ARG A 22 9.31 14.48 -12.67
CA ARG A 22 8.73 15.50 -11.79
C ARG A 22 9.29 16.88 -12.19
N THR A 23 8.44 17.71 -12.78
CA THR A 23 8.75 19.13 -12.99
C THR A 23 8.31 19.89 -11.74
N TRP A 24 9.22 20.07 -10.77
CA TRP A 24 9.06 21.18 -9.85
C TRP A 24 9.51 22.44 -10.60
N GLY A 25 8.58 23.24 -11.12
CA GLY A 25 8.85 24.59 -11.60
C GLY A 25 7.59 25.43 -11.42
N GLY A 26 7.57 26.54 -10.68
CA GLY A 26 8.57 27.28 -9.88
C GLY A 26 7.84 28.01 -8.72
N PRO A 27 8.23 29.22 -8.23
CA PRO A 27 9.46 29.99 -8.39
C PRO A 27 10.44 29.78 -7.21
N GLY A 28 11.67 30.31 -7.35
CA GLY A 28 12.85 29.93 -6.56
C GLY A 28 12.74 30.06 -5.04
N ASP A 29 13.48 29.17 -4.35
CA ASP A 29 14.11 29.19 -3.00
C ASP A 29 13.57 30.06 -1.85
N GLY A 30 12.41 30.71 -1.96
CA GLY A 30 11.83 31.60 -0.94
C GLY A 30 10.62 31.00 -0.20
N ASP A 31 9.93 30.01 -0.77
CA ASP A 31 8.67 29.50 -0.20
C ASP A 31 8.84 28.34 0.78
N ARG A 32 10.07 27.83 0.98
CA ARG A 32 10.35 26.83 2.03
C ARG A 32 10.15 27.38 3.45
N GLN A 33 10.17 28.71 3.62
CA GLN A 33 10.08 29.35 4.93
C GLN A 33 8.64 29.62 5.38
N GLN A 34 7.65 29.60 4.48
CA GLN A 34 6.25 29.90 4.84
C GLN A 34 5.47 28.71 5.43
N CYS A 35 5.88 27.46 5.15
CA CYS A 35 5.24 26.29 5.72
C CYS A 35 5.67 26.01 7.18
N GLU A 36 6.88 26.42 7.57
CA GLU A 36 7.38 26.22 8.95
C GLU A 36 6.87 27.28 9.94
N GLU A 37 6.53 28.50 9.49
CA GLU A 37 5.98 29.55 10.37
C GLU A 37 4.50 29.34 10.78
N ARG A 38 3.77 28.42 10.15
CA ARG A 38 2.38 28.08 10.56
C ARG A 38 2.29 27.10 11.71
N LEU A 39 3.38 26.42 12.08
CA LEU A 39 3.39 25.46 13.19
C LEU A 39 3.70 26.08 14.56
N HIS A 40 4.00 27.39 14.63
CA HIS A 40 4.38 28.08 15.88
C HIS A 40 3.48 29.25 16.27
N ARG A 41 2.29 29.39 15.68
CA ARG A 41 1.28 30.29 16.26
C ARG A 41 0.54 29.55 17.38
N PRO A 42 0.48 30.08 18.62
CA PRO A 42 -0.38 29.51 19.64
C PRO A 42 -1.84 29.63 19.18
N GLU A 43 -2.57 28.52 19.22
CA GLU A 43 -4.01 28.51 18.99
C GLU A 43 -4.69 29.40 20.04
N VAL A 44 -5.46 30.39 19.57
CA VAL A 44 -6.37 31.13 20.44
C VAL A 44 -7.57 30.23 20.70
N PRO A 45 -7.92 29.91 21.97
CA PRO A 45 -9.06 29.05 22.25
C PRO A 45 -10.35 29.71 21.76
N PRO A 46 -11.34 28.92 21.28
CA PRO A 46 -12.59 29.48 20.79
C PRO A 46 -13.28 30.27 21.89
N GLN A 47 -13.65 31.52 21.60
CA GLN A 47 -14.48 32.31 22.49
C GLN A 47 -15.89 31.70 22.55
N GLY A 48 -16.43 31.60 23.77
CA GLY A 48 -17.79 31.12 24.01
C GLY A 48 -18.85 32.00 23.31
N PRO A 49 -20.11 31.54 23.26
CA PRO A 49 -21.16 32.23 22.51
C PRO A 49 -21.41 33.66 23.02
N ASP A 50 -21.54 34.58 22.06
CA ASP A 50 -21.87 36.00 22.23
C ASP A 50 -23.22 36.18 22.98
N PRO A 51 -23.27 36.95 24.08
CA PRO A 51 -24.47 37.10 24.90
C PRO A 51 -25.58 37.99 24.33
N THR A 52 -25.57 38.36 23.04
CA THR A 52 -26.50 39.40 22.52
C THR A 52 -27.63 38.95 21.59
N VAL A 53 -27.91 37.64 21.45
CA VAL A 53 -29.13 37.19 20.73
C VAL A 53 -30.27 36.93 21.71
N GLN A 54 -31.11 37.96 21.94
CA GLN A 54 -32.43 37.80 22.54
C GLN A 54 -33.38 37.17 21.53
N THR A 55 -33.63 35.86 21.67
CA THR A 55 -34.71 35.19 20.95
C THR A 55 -36.01 35.36 21.75
N VAL A 56 -36.95 36.13 21.20
CA VAL A 56 -38.29 36.37 21.76
C VAL A 56 -39.11 35.07 21.70
N ALA A 57 -39.61 34.61 22.83
CA ALA A 57 -40.49 33.45 22.92
C ALA A 57 -41.94 33.80 22.48
N PRO A 58 -42.60 32.99 21.63
CA PRO A 58 -44.05 33.01 21.54
C PRO A 58 -44.66 32.14 22.65
N ARG A 59 -45.57 32.76 23.43
CA ARG A 59 -46.35 32.10 24.48
C ARG A 59 -47.30 31.05 23.88
N HIS A 60 -47.32 29.89 24.53
CA HIS A 60 -48.27 28.80 24.29
C HIS A 60 -49.71 29.20 24.64
N VAL A 61 -50.67 28.78 23.81
CA VAL A 61 -52.08 28.67 24.16
C VAL A 61 -52.47 27.20 24.06
N HIS A 62 -53.06 26.67 25.14
CA HIS A 62 -53.45 25.27 25.30
C HIS A 62 -54.55 24.83 24.33
N GLY A 63 -54.32 23.71 23.64
CA GLY A 63 -55.36 22.92 22.98
C GLY A 63 -55.20 21.45 23.39
N VAL A 64 -56.17 20.91 24.12
CA VAL A 64 -56.18 19.51 24.59
C VAL A 64 -56.56 18.61 23.41
N GLY A 65 -55.56 18.01 22.77
CA GLY A 65 -55.71 16.99 21.73
C GLY A 65 -55.43 15.59 22.31
N ARG A 66 -56.39 14.69 22.19
CA ARG A 66 -56.35 13.30 22.67
C ARG A 66 -55.21 12.53 21.97
N MET A 67 -54.21 12.10 22.74
CA MET A 67 -53.03 11.38 22.24
C MET A 67 -53.43 9.96 21.81
N VAL A 68 -53.35 9.68 20.50
CA VAL A 68 -53.45 8.32 19.97
C VAL A 68 -52.04 7.75 19.94
N SER A 69 -51.79 6.65 20.67
CA SER A 69 -50.48 6.01 20.73
C SER A 69 -50.02 5.56 19.34
N PRO A 70 -48.83 5.95 18.85
CA PRO A 70 -48.26 5.31 17.68
C PRO A 70 -47.83 3.89 18.07
N SER A 71 -48.32 2.90 17.34
CA SER A 71 -47.91 1.50 17.47
C SER A 71 -46.39 1.41 17.30
N VAL A 72 -45.69 0.95 18.33
CA VAL A 72 -44.25 0.63 18.26
C VAL A 72 -44.10 -0.56 17.31
N GLY A 73 -43.65 -0.29 16.09
CA GLY A 73 -43.20 -1.35 15.18
C GLY A 73 -42.07 -2.15 15.80
N PRO A 74 -41.86 -3.42 15.40
CA PRO A 74 -40.79 -4.24 15.96
C PRO A 74 -39.44 -3.53 15.76
N PRO A 75 -38.51 -3.63 16.75
CA PRO A 75 -37.21 -3.01 16.63
C PRO A 75 -36.49 -3.50 15.36
N PRO A 76 -35.72 -2.63 14.68
CA PRO A 76 -34.93 -3.06 13.53
C PRO A 76 -34.03 -4.21 13.95
N ARG A 77 -34.01 -5.28 13.14
CA ARG A 77 -33.14 -6.43 13.38
C ARG A 77 -31.70 -5.91 13.44
N LEU A 78 -31.03 -6.14 14.57
CA LEU A 78 -29.62 -5.84 14.72
C LEU A 78 -28.86 -6.58 13.62
N VAL A 79 -28.25 -5.83 12.70
CA VAL A 79 -27.24 -6.38 11.80
C VAL A 79 -26.14 -6.91 12.73
N PRO A 80 -25.82 -8.21 12.72
CA PRO A 80 -24.80 -8.72 13.64
C PRO A 80 -23.49 -8.00 13.33
N CYS A 81 -22.98 -7.30 14.35
CA CYS A 81 -21.63 -6.75 14.32
C CYS A 81 -20.68 -7.90 13.99
N VAL A 82 -20.05 -7.85 12.82
CA VAL A 82 -19.03 -8.83 12.42
C VAL A 82 -17.90 -8.66 13.43
N ARG A 83 -17.81 -9.58 14.40
CA ARG A 83 -16.69 -9.61 15.34
C ARG A 83 -15.42 -9.78 14.51
N PRO A 84 -14.44 -8.86 14.60
CA PRO A 84 -13.15 -9.08 13.97
C PRO A 84 -12.58 -10.37 14.55
N LEU A 85 -12.47 -11.41 13.71
CA LEU A 85 -11.75 -12.62 14.09
C LEU A 85 -10.28 -12.28 13.93
N TRP A 86 -9.63 -11.83 15.01
CA TRP A 86 -8.20 -11.56 14.99
C TRP A 86 -7.47 -12.86 14.63
N ALA A 87 -6.89 -12.92 13.42
CA ALA A 87 -5.93 -13.96 13.07
C ALA A 87 -4.71 -13.86 14.01
N PRO A 88 -3.96 -14.95 14.24
CA PRO A 88 -2.75 -14.90 15.06
C PRO A 88 -1.84 -13.76 14.57
N SER A 89 -1.41 -12.89 15.48
CA SER A 89 -0.54 -11.76 15.18
C SER A 89 0.82 -12.27 14.69
N GLY A 90 0.96 -12.47 13.39
CA GLY A 90 2.26 -12.62 12.75
C GLY A 90 3.05 -11.33 12.99
N GLN A 91 4.29 -11.46 13.48
CA GLN A 91 5.12 -10.29 13.72
C GLN A 91 5.47 -9.63 12.38
N THR A 92 5.01 -8.39 12.19
CA THR A 92 5.37 -7.55 11.06
C THR A 92 6.50 -6.61 11.45
N PHE A 93 7.34 -6.25 10.50
CA PHE A 93 8.49 -5.38 10.71
C PHE A 93 8.30 -4.13 9.85
N GLY A 94 7.65 -3.12 10.45
CA GLY A 94 7.35 -1.87 9.74
C GLY A 94 6.54 -2.14 8.47
N ALA A 95 5.45 -2.90 8.57
CA ALA A 95 4.62 -3.24 7.42
C ALA A 95 4.13 -1.95 6.73
N ALA A 96 4.60 -1.72 5.52
CA ALA A 96 4.29 -0.54 4.72
C ALA A 96 3.04 -0.74 3.86
N ASP A 97 2.83 -1.98 3.41
CA ASP A 97 1.73 -2.34 2.53
C ASP A 97 1.32 -3.82 2.67
N TRP A 98 0.06 -4.11 2.29
CA TRP A 98 -0.59 -5.42 2.33
C TRP A 98 -1.33 -5.65 1.01
N GLU A 99 -0.89 -6.62 0.21
CA GLU A 99 -1.48 -6.92 -1.11
C GLU A 99 -2.23 -8.25 -1.09
N VAL A 100 -3.53 -8.23 -1.42
CA VAL A 100 -4.39 -9.42 -1.46
C VAL A 100 -4.63 -9.85 -2.89
N PHE A 101 -4.25 -11.09 -3.22
CA PHE A 101 -4.37 -11.60 -4.59
C PHE A 101 -4.83 -13.05 -4.64
N ARG A 102 -5.16 -13.51 -5.86
CA ARG A 102 -5.68 -14.85 -6.11
C ARG A 102 -4.93 -15.55 -7.23
N ILE A 103 -4.71 -16.85 -7.04
CA ILE A 103 -4.22 -17.76 -8.09
C ILE A 103 -5.14 -18.97 -8.12
N GLY A 104 -6.00 -19.03 -9.15
CA GLY A 104 -7.14 -19.95 -9.16
C GLY A 104 -8.05 -19.71 -7.94
N ASP A 105 -8.39 -20.77 -7.22
CA ASP A 105 -9.24 -20.70 -6.03
C ASP A 105 -8.49 -20.36 -4.74
N ARG A 106 -7.16 -20.21 -4.80
CA ARG A 106 -6.31 -19.91 -3.64
C ARG A 106 -6.25 -18.40 -3.42
N ILE A 107 -6.35 -17.97 -2.17
CA ILE A 107 -6.28 -16.57 -1.76
C ILE A 107 -4.99 -16.37 -0.97
N PHE A 108 -4.23 -15.36 -1.36
CA PHE A 108 -2.97 -15.01 -0.74
C PHE A 108 -2.97 -13.57 -0.26
N LEU A 109 -2.02 -13.28 0.61
CA LEU A 109 -1.78 -11.96 1.18
C LEU A 109 -0.27 -11.75 1.31
N ALA A 110 0.29 -10.81 0.58
CA ALA A 110 1.67 -10.38 0.72
C ALA A 110 1.76 -9.20 1.69
N VAL A 111 2.80 -9.16 2.52
CA VAL A 111 3.08 -8.08 3.46
C VAL A 111 4.44 -7.48 3.13
N ALA A 112 4.48 -6.19 2.81
CA ALA A 112 5.69 -5.44 2.54
C ALA A 112 6.32 -4.99 3.86
N ASN A 113 7.33 -5.71 4.34
CA ASN A 113 8.06 -5.32 5.56
C ASN A 113 9.19 -4.34 5.20
N SER A 114 9.16 -3.14 5.78
CA SER A 114 10.07 -2.06 5.39
C SER A 114 11.24 -1.81 6.34
N HIS A 115 11.11 -2.13 7.63
CA HIS A 115 12.18 -1.96 8.62
C HIS A 115 11.87 -2.70 9.93
N SER A 116 12.89 -3.24 10.58
CA SER A 116 12.74 -3.84 11.91
C SER A 116 13.18 -2.87 13.00
N TYR A 117 12.28 -2.56 13.94
CA TYR A 117 12.63 -1.87 15.20
C TYR A 117 12.87 -2.93 16.28
N ASP A 118 14.12 -3.32 16.52
CA ASP A 118 14.42 -4.14 17.68
C ASP A 118 14.46 -3.27 18.94
N VAL A 119 13.37 -3.30 19.70
CA VAL A 119 13.24 -2.54 20.96
C VAL A 119 14.03 -3.19 22.11
N GLY A 120 14.46 -4.45 21.96
CA GLY A 120 15.17 -5.22 22.99
C GLY A 120 16.69 -5.05 22.98
N MET A 121 17.25 -4.57 21.86
CA MET A 121 18.67 -4.26 21.73
C MET A 121 18.83 -2.79 21.32
N GLN A 122 18.98 -1.89 22.31
CA GLN A 122 19.40 -0.49 22.13
C GLN A 122 20.85 -0.35 21.60
N LEU A 123 21.24 -1.23 20.67
CA LEU A 123 22.53 -1.25 19.99
C LEU A 123 22.30 -1.62 18.52
N GLN A 124 22.07 -0.58 17.71
CA GLN A 124 22.50 -0.48 16.31
C GLN A 124 22.24 -1.70 15.41
N ASN A 125 21.01 -2.10 15.16
CA ASN A 125 20.73 -2.91 13.98
C ASN A 125 19.31 -2.68 13.45
N ASP A 126 19.00 -1.41 13.12
CA ASP A 126 17.92 -1.09 12.20
C ASP A 126 18.21 -1.84 10.89
N SER A 127 17.54 -2.97 10.67
CA SER A 127 17.71 -3.74 9.43
C SER A 127 16.64 -3.32 8.43
N TYR A 128 17.11 -2.89 7.26
CA TYR A 128 16.30 -2.65 6.08
C TYR A 128 16.31 -3.86 5.14
N VAL A 129 17.26 -4.78 5.30
CA VAL A 129 17.26 -6.08 4.61
C VAL A 129 16.56 -7.08 5.51
N ILE A 130 15.28 -7.31 5.25
CA ILE A 130 14.40 -8.15 6.06
C ILE A 130 13.45 -8.96 5.17
N ASN A 131 12.87 -10.01 5.74
CA ASN A 131 11.89 -10.81 5.02
C ASN A 131 10.53 -10.11 4.99
N SER A 132 9.99 -9.96 3.80
CA SER A 132 8.55 -9.83 3.58
C SER A 132 7.90 -11.22 3.65
N ALA A 133 6.60 -11.26 3.92
CA ALA A 133 5.89 -12.53 4.12
C ALA A 133 4.71 -12.65 3.16
N ILE A 134 4.54 -13.84 2.59
CA ILE A 134 3.34 -14.24 1.86
C ILE A 134 2.58 -15.22 2.75
N TYR A 135 1.29 -14.97 2.92
CA TYR A 135 0.36 -15.84 3.60
C TYR A 135 -0.64 -16.42 2.60
N GLU A 136 -1.13 -17.61 2.89
CA GLU A 136 -2.24 -18.24 2.18
C GLU A 136 -3.43 -18.42 3.14
N LEU A 137 -4.63 -18.14 2.65
CA LEU A 137 -5.85 -18.35 3.42
C LEU A 137 -6.15 -19.84 3.52
N ASN A 138 -6.11 -20.38 4.74
CA ASN A 138 -6.77 -21.65 5.02
C ASN A 138 -8.29 -21.41 5.12
N VAL A 139 -9.00 -21.73 4.04
CA VAL A 139 -10.44 -21.50 3.93
C VAL A 139 -11.27 -22.27 4.96
N THR A 140 -10.83 -23.45 5.39
CA THR A 140 -11.55 -24.23 6.41
C THR A 140 -11.39 -23.62 7.79
N ALA A 141 -10.18 -23.18 8.13
CA ALA A 141 -9.85 -22.57 9.41
C ALA A 141 -10.13 -21.06 9.46
N GLN A 142 -10.50 -20.44 8.34
CA GLN A 142 -10.73 -19.00 8.20
C GLN A 142 -9.57 -18.15 8.74
N THR A 143 -8.33 -18.58 8.46
CA THR A 143 -7.12 -17.92 8.95
C THR A 143 -6.03 -17.91 7.89
N PHE A 144 -5.24 -16.85 7.87
CA PHE A 144 -4.04 -16.76 7.05
C PHE A 144 -2.88 -17.52 7.70
N VAL A 145 -2.27 -18.43 6.95
CA VAL A 145 -1.12 -19.22 7.37
C VAL A 145 0.08 -18.79 6.53
N LYS A 146 1.25 -18.61 7.15
CA LYS A 146 2.45 -18.20 6.40
C LYS A 146 2.77 -19.26 5.34
N PHE A 147 2.84 -18.81 4.10
CA PHE A 147 3.13 -19.62 2.93
C PHE A 147 4.62 -19.54 2.56
N GLN A 148 5.19 -18.34 2.57
CA GLN A 148 6.58 -18.10 2.16
C GLN A 148 7.15 -16.86 2.84
N ASP A 149 8.44 -16.87 3.19
CA ASP A 149 9.20 -15.67 3.50
C ASP A 149 10.06 -15.30 2.27
N ILE A 150 10.08 -14.02 1.89
CA ILE A 150 10.84 -13.51 0.74
C ILE A 150 11.82 -12.43 1.24
N PRO A 151 13.14 -12.60 1.03
CA PRO A 151 14.11 -11.56 1.34
C PRO A 151 13.86 -10.30 0.51
N THR A 152 13.72 -9.17 1.19
CA THR A 152 13.44 -7.85 0.59
C THR A 152 14.31 -6.76 1.20
N CYS A 153 14.36 -5.60 0.55
CA CYS A 153 15.14 -4.43 0.99
C CYS A 153 14.23 -3.23 1.14
N SER A 154 13.78 -2.97 2.37
CA SER A 154 12.80 -1.96 2.73
C SER A 154 11.63 -1.98 1.74
N ALA A 155 10.90 -3.10 1.71
CA ALA A 155 9.77 -3.27 0.80
C ALA A 155 8.69 -2.26 1.18
N LEU A 156 8.27 -1.46 0.21
CA LEU A 156 7.23 -0.45 0.42
C LEU A 156 5.89 -0.82 -0.21
N ASP A 157 5.90 -1.75 -1.15
CA ASP A 157 4.73 -2.15 -1.93
C ASP A 157 4.94 -3.52 -2.57
N TRP A 158 3.83 -4.24 -2.76
CA TRP A 158 3.72 -5.48 -3.53
C TRP A 158 2.62 -5.30 -4.55
N GLU A 159 2.91 -5.60 -5.82
CA GLU A 159 1.89 -5.56 -6.87
C GLU A 159 1.75 -6.93 -7.53
N PHE A 160 0.51 -7.43 -7.58
CA PHE A 160 0.17 -8.70 -8.22
C PHE A 160 -0.33 -8.50 -9.65
N PHE A 161 0.16 -9.31 -10.58
CA PHE A 161 -0.32 -9.27 -11.95
C PHE A 161 -0.22 -10.63 -12.65
N SER A 162 -0.88 -10.74 -13.80
CA SER A 162 -0.82 -11.93 -14.65
C SER A 162 -0.53 -11.58 -16.10
N VAL A 163 0.12 -12.51 -16.80
CA VAL A 163 0.37 -12.44 -18.24
C VAL A 163 -0.01 -13.79 -18.83
N GLY A 164 -1.13 -13.83 -19.54
CA GLY A 164 -1.69 -15.10 -19.99
C GLY A 164 -2.06 -15.97 -18.79
N GLU A 165 -1.48 -17.18 -18.72
CA GLU A 165 -1.70 -18.13 -17.63
C GLU A 165 -0.63 -18.06 -16.53
N ASP A 166 0.36 -17.18 -16.69
CA ASP A 166 1.42 -16.97 -15.71
C ASP A 166 1.05 -15.88 -14.70
N TYR A 167 1.40 -16.10 -13.44
CA TYR A 167 1.15 -15.19 -12.32
C TYR A 167 2.44 -14.68 -11.72
N PHE A 168 2.45 -13.39 -11.36
CA PHE A 168 3.64 -12.69 -10.90
C PHE A 168 3.34 -11.78 -9.71
N LEU A 169 4.39 -11.53 -8.94
CA LEU A 169 4.45 -10.46 -7.94
C LEU A 169 5.66 -9.58 -8.25
N VAL A 170 5.52 -8.27 -8.11
CA VAL A 170 6.67 -7.35 -8.08
C VAL A 170 6.75 -6.66 -6.72
N VAL A 171 7.97 -6.53 -6.19
CA VAL A 171 8.21 -5.78 -4.95
C VAL A 171 8.86 -4.44 -5.23
N ALA A 172 8.37 -3.38 -4.58
CA ALA A 172 9.05 -2.09 -4.51
C ALA A 172 10.12 -2.12 -3.41
N ASN A 173 11.33 -2.58 -3.74
CA ASN A 173 12.47 -2.43 -2.84
C ASN A 173 12.97 -0.97 -2.87
N SER A 174 13.02 -0.33 -1.70
CA SER A 174 13.36 1.09 -1.64
C SER A 174 14.79 1.37 -1.18
N PHE A 175 15.28 0.63 -0.18
CA PHE A 175 16.53 0.95 0.52
C PHE A 175 17.11 -0.31 1.15
N ASP A 176 18.42 -0.54 1.02
CA ASP A 176 19.11 -1.71 1.57
C ASP A 176 19.86 -1.44 2.89
N GLY A 177 19.70 -0.24 3.46
CA GLY A 177 20.47 0.23 4.62
C GLY A 177 21.64 1.14 4.25
N ASN A 178 22.09 1.12 2.99
CA ASN A 178 23.22 1.91 2.51
C ASN A 178 22.85 2.85 1.34
N THR A 179 22.04 2.38 0.39
CA THR A 179 21.69 3.11 -0.83
C THR A 179 20.24 2.91 -1.23
N PHE A 180 19.67 3.90 -1.94
CA PHE A 180 18.36 3.80 -2.59
C PHE A 180 18.45 3.15 -3.98
N SER A 181 19.64 2.88 -4.50
CA SER A 181 19.84 2.19 -5.79
C SER A 181 19.66 0.67 -5.64
N VAL A 182 18.43 0.25 -5.41
CA VAL A 182 18.06 -1.14 -5.15
C VAL A 182 17.13 -1.64 -6.25
N ASN A 183 17.35 -2.87 -6.71
CA ASN A 183 16.48 -3.49 -7.70
C ASN A 183 15.12 -3.84 -7.08
N SER A 184 14.05 -3.45 -7.75
CA SER A 184 12.74 -4.10 -7.60
C SER A 184 12.80 -5.48 -8.25
N ILE A 185 12.14 -6.47 -7.67
CA ILE A 185 12.24 -7.87 -8.12
C ILE A 185 10.87 -8.36 -8.56
N ILE A 186 10.81 -8.98 -9.74
CA ILE A 186 9.62 -9.74 -10.19
C ILE A 186 9.82 -11.21 -9.83
N TYR A 187 8.86 -11.78 -9.13
CA TYR A 187 8.76 -13.19 -8.82
C TYR A 187 7.67 -13.84 -9.68
N ARG A 188 7.94 -15.01 -10.26
CA ARG A 188 6.96 -15.82 -10.98
C ARG A 188 6.46 -16.92 -10.06
N TRP A 189 5.15 -17.17 -10.10
CA TRP A 189 4.53 -18.30 -9.42
C TRP A 189 4.92 -19.63 -10.09
N GLN A 190 5.41 -20.59 -9.31
CA GLN A 190 5.88 -21.90 -9.77
C GLN A 190 5.13 -23.06 -9.10
N GLY A 191 3.91 -22.82 -8.60
CA GLY A 191 3.09 -23.86 -7.97
C GLY A 191 3.65 -24.29 -6.62
N TYR A 192 4.21 -25.51 -6.56
CA TYR A 192 4.74 -26.07 -5.31
C TYR A 192 5.95 -25.30 -4.78
N GLU A 193 6.80 -24.76 -5.67
CA GLU A 193 7.98 -23.98 -5.29
C GLU A 193 7.64 -22.56 -4.79
N GLY A 194 6.36 -22.16 -4.89
CA GLY A 194 5.92 -20.82 -4.51
C GLY A 194 6.38 -19.74 -5.50
N PHE A 195 6.69 -18.55 -5.00
CA PHE A 195 7.18 -17.44 -5.81
C PHE A 195 8.70 -17.47 -5.94
N VAL A 196 9.20 -17.52 -7.18
CA VAL A 196 10.64 -17.59 -7.50
C VAL A 196 11.05 -16.33 -8.27
N ALA A 197 12.14 -15.69 -7.86
CA ALA A 197 12.66 -14.49 -8.52
C ALA A 197 13.01 -14.78 -9.99
N THR A 198 12.55 -13.92 -10.91
CA THR A 198 12.76 -14.07 -12.36
C THR A 198 13.37 -12.84 -13.02
N HIS A 199 13.05 -11.63 -12.55
CA HIS A 199 13.60 -10.40 -13.12
C HIS A 199 14.05 -9.43 -12.05
N HIS A 200 15.12 -8.70 -12.34
CA HIS A 200 15.64 -7.61 -11.52
C HIS A 200 15.47 -6.31 -12.30
N LEU A 201 14.66 -5.39 -11.78
CA LEU A 201 14.38 -4.09 -12.38
C LEU A 201 15.21 -3.02 -11.67
N PRO A 202 16.18 -2.37 -12.35
CA PRO A 202 16.95 -1.28 -11.77
C PRO A 202 16.06 -0.10 -11.42
N THR A 203 15.80 0.07 -10.12
CA THR A 203 15.02 1.16 -9.54
C THR A 203 15.85 1.98 -8.57
N PHE A 204 15.37 3.18 -8.25
CA PHE A 204 16.02 4.05 -7.28
C PHE A 204 14.97 4.58 -6.30
N GLY A 205 14.99 4.12 -5.05
CA GLY A 205 14.02 4.51 -4.03
C GLY A 205 12.58 4.28 -4.47
N CYS A 206 12.31 3.08 -5.01
CA CYS A 206 10.98 2.69 -5.47
C CYS A 206 10.00 2.80 -4.30
N ARG A 207 8.81 3.32 -4.58
CA ARG A 207 7.76 3.48 -3.56
C ARG A 207 6.59 2.55 -3.82
N ASP A 208 6.25 2.38 -5.09
CA ASP A 208 4.95 1.88 -5.50
C ASP A 208 5.08 1.27 -6.90
N TRP A 209 4.36 0.18 -7.15
CA TRP A 209 4.18 -0.49 -8.43
C TRP A 209 2.70 -0.60 -8.76
N GLU A 210 2.37 -0.44 -10.04
CA GLU A 210 1.01 -0.63 -10.54
C GLU A 210 1.06 -1.41 -11.84
N ALA A 211 0.19 -2.41 -11.98
CA ALA A 211 0.05 -3.19 -13.19
C ALA A 211 -1.25 -2.86 -13.92
N PHE A 212 -1.18 -2.77 -15.25
CA PHE A 212 -2.37 -2.65 -16.07
C PHE A 212 -2.16 -3.27 -17.45
N SER A 213 -3.27 -3.57 -18.11
CA SER A 213 -3.26 -4.15 -19.46
C SER A 213 -4.18 -3.37 -20.40
N THR A 214 -3.82 -3.38 -21.67
CA THR A 214 -4.61 -2.82 -22.77
C THR A 214 -4.63 -3.82 -23.92
N ALA A 215 -5.42 -3.56 -24.97
CA ALA A 215 -5.35 -4.33 -26.21
C ALA A 215 -3.94 -4.34 -26.84
N ALA A 216 -3.09 -3.38 -26.51
CA ALA A 216 -1.71 -3.29 -27.02
C ALA A 216 -0.69 -4.09 -26.19
N GLY A 217 -1.06 -4.60 -25.01
CA GLY A 217 -0.18 -5.41 -24.16
C GLY A 217 -0.29 -5.11 -22.67
N SER A 218 0.65 -5.63 -21.91
CA SER A 218 0.75 -5.50 -20.45
C SER A 218 1.85 -4.52 -20.06
N TYR A 219 1.60 -3.78 -18.99
CA TYR A 219 2.41 -2.66 -18.54
C TYR A 219 2.59 -2.70 -17.03
N LEU A 220 3.75 -2.24 -16.59
CA LEU A 220 4.04 -1.94 -15.19
C LEU A 220 4.42 -0.46 -15.08
N ILE A 221 4.01 0.20 -14.01
CA ILE A 221 4.44 1.56 -13.68
C ILE A 221 5.06 1.51 -12.29
N TYR A 222 6.15 2.25 -12.09
CA TYR A 222 6.61 2.51 -10.73
C TYR A 222 6.80 3.99 -10.45
N SER A 223 6.68 4.34 -9.18
CA SER A 223 7.03 5.66 -8.67
C SER A 223 8.35 5.64 -7.89
N SER A 224 9.14 6.70 -8.04
CA SER A 224 10.34 6.92 -7.22
C SER A 224 10.15 8.11 -6.28
N ALA A 225 10.48 7.89 -5.00
CA ALA A 225 10.57 8.96 -4.03
C ALA A 225 11.93 9.68 -4.05
N LYS A 226 12.96 9.09 -4.67
CA LYS A 226 14.37 9.49 -4.52
C LYS A 226 15.01 10.00 -5.81
N GLU A 227 14.35 9.82 -6.95
CA GLU A 227 14.64 10.52 -8.19
C GLU A 227 13.38 11.23 -8.71
N PRO A 228 13.52 12.22 -9.62
CA PRO A 228 12.37 12.81 -10.28
C PRO A 228 11.77 11.88 -11.34
N LEU A 229 12.34 10.71 -11.61
CA LEU A 229 11.90 9.82 -12.68
C LEU A 229 11.01 8.69 -12.14
N SER A 230 9.75 8.69 -12.55
CA SER A 230 8.87 7.51 -12.51
C SER A 230 8.81 6.91 -13.91
N ARG A 231 8.64 5.59 -14.05
CA ARG A 231 8.69 4.95 -15.38
C ARG A 231 7.51 4.03 -15.64
N VAL A 232 7.12 3.97 -16.91
CA VAL A 232 6.20 2.98 -17.45
C VAL A 232 7.01 1.98 -18.25
N LEU A 233 6.86 0.70 -17.93
CA LEU A 233 7.47 -0.43 -18.61
C LEU A 233 6.38 -1.16 -19.38
N ARG A 234 6.72 -1.66 -20.57
CA ARG A 234 5.86 -2.57 -21.34
C ARG A 234 6.55 -3.90 -21.48
N LEU A 235 5.77 -4.95 -21.29
CA LEU A 235 6.19 -6.30 -21.54
C LEU A 235 6.36 -6.54 -23.05
N ARG A 236 7.50 -7.10 -23.43
CA ARG A 236 7.73 -7.68 -24.75
C ARG A 236 7.75 -9.19 -24.62
N MET A 237 6.88 -9.84 -25.38
CA MET A 237 6.96 -11.28 -25.61
C MET A 237 7.95 -11.51 -26.74
N GLY A 238 9.02 -12.26 -26.47
CA GLY A 238 10.01 -12.68 -27.46
C GLY A 238 9.50 -13.72 -28.44
#